data_AF-A0AAU6ZMQ6-F1
#
_entry.id   AF-A0AAU6ZMQ6-F1
#
_cell.length_a   1.000
_cell.length_b   1.000
_cell.length_c   1.000
_cell.angle_alpha   90.00
_cell.angle_beta   90.00
_cell.angle_gamma   90.00
#
_symmetry.space_group_name_H-M   'P 1'
#
loop_
_entity.id
_entity.type
_entity.pdbx_description
1 polymer ?
#
loop_
_entity_poly.entity_id
_entity_poly.type
_entity_poly.pdbx_seq_one_letter_code
_entity_poly.pdbx_strand_id
1 'polypeptide(L)'
;MGAHQDDTDGGVRFAALPDSVEGYGGRGVDGAAYCPPGGYLFKDKAGDTWWIIFQVSPDPGSHGPKVRGDVLGCSEAYDELVHVRVLASDVLREDADSAFRQQSPSSYEEAARVAASIPRGVKEP
;
A
#
# COMPACT_ATOMS: atom_id res chain seq x y z
N MET A 1 -11.76 7.52 18.68
CA MET A 1 -12.40 6.37 18.01
C MET A 1 -11.26 5.55 17.42
N GLY A 2 -11.00 4.36 17.97
CA GLY A 2 -9.76 3.62 17.72
C GLY A 2 -9.83 2.81 16.43
N ALA A 3 -8.77 2.88 15.63
CA ALA A 3 -8.51 1.88 14.59
C ALA A 3 -8.43 0.50 15.27
N HIS A 4 -9.39 -0.37 14.97
CA HIS A 4 -9.41 -1.74 15.49
C HIS A 4 -8.34 -2.55 14.76
N GLN A 5 -7.20 -2.70 15.44
CA GLN A 5 -6.06 -3.48 14.97
C GLN A 5 -6.36 -4.95 15.25
N ASP A 6 -6.98 -5.63 14.28
CA ASP A 6 -7.19 -7.07 14.36
C ASP A 6 -5.89 -7.79 13.97
N ASP A 7 -5.23 -8.34 14.98
CA ASP A 7 -3.99 -9.10 14.89
C ASP A 7 -4.33 -10.54 14.44
N THR A 8 -4.48 -10.74 13.13
CA THR A 8 -4.63 -12.08 12.55
C THR A 8 -3.50 -12.34 11.56
N ASP A 9 -2.50 -13.11 12.01
CA ASP A 9 -1.56 -13.93 11.23
C ASP A 9 -1.00 -13.30 9.95
N GLY A 10 0.05 -12.47 10.09
CA GLY A 10 1.04 -12.23 9.03
C GLY A 10 0.94 -10.94 8.21
N GLY A 11 0.08 -9.99 8.59
CA GLY A 11 0.10 -8.65 7.99
C GLY A 11 -0.82 -7.67 8.71
N VAL A 12 -0.36 -6.45 8.96
CA VAL A 12 -1.21 -5.40 9.56
C VAL A 12 -2.30 -5.04 8.54
N ARG A 13 -3.55 -5.42 8.81
CA ARG A 13 -4.68 -4.97 8.00
C ARG A 13 -4.89 -3.48 8.26
N PHE A 14 -4.81 -2.70 7.20
CA PHE A 14 -5.06 -1.27 7.26
C PHE A 14 -6.39 -0.96 6.57
N ALA A 15 -7.38 -0.64 7.40
CA ALA A 15 -8.68 -0.20 6.95
C ALA A 15 -8.91 1.23 7.45
N ALA A 16 -9.07 2.17 6.52
CA ALA A 16 -9.40 3.56 6.80
C ALA A 16 -10.69 3.92 6.06
N LEU A 17 -11.65 4.48 6.80
CA LEU A 17 -12.90 4.96 6.23
C LEU A 17 -12.62 6.12 5.27
N PRO A 18 -13.40 6.28 4.18
CA PRO A 18 -13.23 7.37 3.21
C PRO A 18 -13.19 8.77 3.85
N ASP A 19 -13.86 8.95 4.98
CA ASP A 19 -13.91 10.19 5.77
C ASP A 19 -12.62 10.45 6.57
N SER A 20 -11.86 9.39 6.85
CA SER A 20 -10.58 9.41 7.57
C SER A 20 -9.37 9.35 6.63
N VAL A 21 -9.59 9.35 5.31
CA VAL A 21 -8.54 9.29 4.29
C VAL A 21 -8.50 10.58 3.49
N GLU A 22 -7.31 11.17 3.37
CA GLU A 22 -7.08 12.31 2.49
C GLU A 22 -6.18 11.91 1.32
N GLY A 23 -6.49 12.38 0.10
CA GLY A 23 -5.64 12.14 -1.08
C GLY A 23 -5.99 10.91 -1.92
N TYR A 24 -6.82 9.99 -1.40
CA TYR A 24 -7.33 8.82 -2.15
C TYR A 24 -8.75 9.03 -2.73
N GLY A 25 -9.08 10.28 -3.08
CA GLY A 25 -10.31 10.65 -3.78
C GLY A 25 -11.60 10.35 -3.01
N GLY A 26 -11.56 10.37 -1.67
CA GLY A 26 -12.70 10.03 -0.82
C GLY A 26 -13.10 8.55 -0.91
N ARG A 27 -12.19 7.68 -1.36
CA ARG A 27 -12.34 6.22 -1.25
C ARG A 27 -11.65 5.75 0.02
N GLY A 28 -12.31 4.84 0.74
CA GLY A 28 -11.69 4.16 1.86
C GLY A 28 -10.52 3.30 1.41
N VAL A 29 -9.56 3.14 2.29
CA VAL A 29 -8.50 2.14 2.13
C VAL A 29 -8.97 0.88 2.84
N ASP A 30 -8.98 -0.25 2.16
CA ASP A 30 -9.11 -1.58 2.77
C ASP A 30 -8.04 -2.46 2.13
N GLY A 31 -6.87 -2.49 2.78
CA GLY A 31 -5.69 -3.16 2.27
C GLY A 31 -4.90 -3.84 3.37
N ALA A 32 -3.92 -4.64 2.95
CA ALA A 32 -2.95 -5.24 3.87
C ALA A 32 -1.64 -4.47 3.74
N ALA A 33 -1.05 -4.07 4.87
CA ALA A 33 0.30 -3.51 4.89
C ALA A 33 1.28 -4.56 4.35
N TYR A 34 2.23 -4.12 3.52
CA TYR A 34 3.29 -4.98 3.01
C TYR A 34 4.11 -5.51 4.18
N CYS A 35 4.20 -6.83 4.30
CA CYS A 35 4.87 -7.52 5.39
C CYS A 35 6.21 -8.16 4.96
N PRO A 36 7.22 -7.41 4.49
CA PRO A 36 8.56 -7.97 4.42
C PRO A 36 9.16 -8.06 5.83
N PRO A 37 10.14 -8.95 6.05
CA PRO A 37 10.82 -9.12 7.35
C PRO A 37 11.61 -7.87 7.82
N GLY A 38 11.60 -6.77 7.07
CA GLY A 38 12.28 -5.50 7.35
C GLY A 38 11.38 -4.35 7.83
N GLY A 39 10.06 -4.56 7.90
CA GLY A 39 9.12 -3.58 8.46
C GLY A 39 8.23 -2.88 7.42
N TYR A 40 7.12 -2.37 7.95
CA TYR A 40 5.98 -1.82 7.20
C TYR A 40 6.08 -0.29 7.01
N LEU A 41 7.05 0.33 7.67
CA LEU A 41 7.14 1.76 7.93
C LEU A 41 8.42 2.32 7.32
N PHE A 42 8.26 3.30 6.44
CA PHE A 42 9.36 4.05 5.87
C PHE A 42 9.33 5.47 6.37
N LYS A 43 10.51 6.05 6.64
CA LYS A 43 10.61 7.48 6.89
C LYS A 43 10.73 8.21 5.56
N ASP A 44 9.95 9.27 5.41
CA ASP A 44 10.17 10.26 4.36
C ASP A 44 11.35 11.17 4.71
N LYS A 45 11.82 11.97 3.75
CA LYS A 45 12.83 13.02 3.98
C LYS A 45 12.41 14.02 5.06
N ALA A 46 11.11 14.24 5.23
CA ALA A 46 10.57 15.07 6.31
C ALA A 46 10.70 14.42 7.71
N GLY A 47 11.02 13.12 7.79
CA GLY A 47 11.04 12.35 9.02
C GLY A 47 9.68 11.73 9.36
N ASP A 48 8.64 12.03 8.58
CA ASP A 48 7.32 11.44 8.70
C ASP A 48 7.35 9.95 8.40
N THR A 49 6.56 9.22 9.16
CA THR A 49 6.41 7.78 9.04
C THR A 49 5.30 7.45 8.05
N TRP A 50 5.61 6.61 7.05
CA TRP A 50 4.69 6.18 6.00
C TRP A 50 4.60 4.66 5.93
N TRP A 51 3.37 4.16 5.93
CA TRP A 51 3.01 2.77 5.77
C TRP A 51 2.80 2.44 4.30
N ILE A 52 3.38 1.34 3.81
CA ILE A 52 3.09 0.86 2.45
C ILE A 52 2.05 -0.24 2.52
N ILE A 53 0.90 0.01 1.90
CA ILE A 53 -0.26 -0.87 1.92
C ILE A 53 -0.57 -1.31 0.49
N PHE A 54 -0.87 -2.59 0.34
CA PHE A 54 -1.41 -3.14 -0.90
C PHE A 54 -2.92 -3.25 -0.76
N GLN A 55 -3.64 -2.36 -1.42
CA GLN A 55 -5.09 -2.44 -1.56
C GLN A 55 -5.43 -3.32 -2.74
N VAL A 56 -6.09 -4.45 -2.49
CA VAL A 56 -6.56 -5.31 -3.58
C VAL A 56 -7.68 -4.59 -4.30
N SER A 57 -7.58 -4.44 -5.62
CA SER A 57 -8.66 -3.86 -6.39
C SER A 57 -9.81 -4.87 -6.40
N PRO A 58 -11.07 -4.46 -6.13
CA PRO A 58 -12.22 -5.35 -6.18
C PRO A 58 -12.55 -5.64 -7.65
N ASP A 59 -11.71 -6.43 -8.31
CA ASP A 59 -12.01 -6.99 -9.62
C ASP A 59 -12.82 -8.27 -9.42
N PRO A 60 -14.13 -8.29 -9.76
CA PRO A 60 -14.96 -9.47 -9.60
C PRO A 60 -14.62 -10.61 -10.56
N GLY A 61 -13.61 -10.44 -11.44
CA GLY A 61 -13.22 -11.39 -12.47
C GLY A 61 -11.95 -12.19 -12.19
N SER A 62 -11.16 -11.81 -11.19
CA SER A 62 -9.88 -12.47 -10.90
C SER A 62 -10.03 -13.72 -10.03
N HIS A 63 -10.59 -14.78 -10.61
CA HIS A 63 -10.47 -16.17 -10.12
C HIS A 63 -9.11 -16.81 -10.51
N GLY A 64 -8.08 -15.99 -10.75
CA GLY A 64 -6.72 -16.46 -11.04
C GLY A 64 -5.82 -16.33 -9.81
N PRO A 65 -4.69 -17.06 -9.76
CA PRO A 65 -3.70 -16.94 -8.67
C PRO A 65 -3.03 -15.55 -8.57
N LYS A 66 -3.29 -14.67 -9.55
CA LYS A 66 -2.66 -13.37 -9.71
C LYS A 66 -3.55 -12.26 -9.14
N VAL A 67 -3.33 -11.91 -7.88
CA VAL A 67 -4.01 -10.80 -7.21
C VAL A 67 -3.46 -9.47 -7.71
N ARG A 68 -4.34 -8.60 -8.20
CA ARG A 68 -4.01 -7.23 -8.61
C ARG A 68 -4.50 -6.21 -7.60
N GLY A 69 -3.79 -5.10 -7.51
CA GLY A 69 -4.10 -4.06 -6.55
C GLY A 69 -3.33 -2.78 -6.78
N ASP A 70 -3.56 -1.86 -5.86
CA ASP A 70 -2.93 -0.56 -5.77
C ASP A 70 -1.95 -0.56 -4.59
N VAL A 71 -0.74 -0.05 -4.83
CA VAL A 71 0.25 0.19 -3.77
C VAL A 71 0.06 1.62 -3.30
N LEU A 72 -0.31 1.75 -2.03
CA LEU A 72 -0.63 2.99 -1.36
C LEU A 72 0.41 3.27 -0.28
N GLY A 73 0.85 4.53 -0.20
CA GLY A 73 1.59 5.05 0.94
C GLY A 73 0.63 5.79 1.86
N CYS A 74 0.40 5.29 3.05
CA CYS A 74 -0.44 5.90 4.07
C CYS A 74 0.44 6.53 5.15
N SER A 75 0.32 7.83 5.42
CA SER A 75 1.05 8.44 6.52
C SER A 75 0.54 7.91 7.86
N GLU A 76 1.43 7.80 8.85
CA GLU A 76 1.05 7.60 10.24
C GLU A 76 0.25 8.82 10.70
N ALA A 77 -1.08 8.70 10.79
CA ALA A 77 -1.93 9.80 11.23
C ALA A 77 -1.81 9.93 12.75
N TYR A 78 -1.25 11.05 13.21
CA TYR A 78 -1.12 11.31 14.64
C TYR A 78 -2.37 11.92 15.29
N ASP A 79 -3.27 12.61 14.54
CA ASP A 79 -4.52 13.14 15.14
C ASP A 79 -5.65 13.56 14.16
N GLU A 80 -5.40 13.81 12.86
CA GLU A 80 -6.43 14.36 11.95
C GLU A 80 -6.90 13.40 10.85
N LEU A 81 -6.06 13.08 9.86
CA LEU A 81 -6.42 12.25 8.70
C LEU A 81 -5.23 11.42 8.23
N VAL A 82 -5.48 10.22 7.71
CA VAL A 82 -4.45 9.40 7.05
C VAL A 82 -4.25 9.96 5.65
N HIS A 83 -3.10 10.57 5.38
CA HIS A 83 -2.75 10.95 4.01
C HIS A 83 -2.40 9.71 3.23
N VAL A 84 -3.14 9.45 2.16
CA VAL A 84 -2.96 8.30 1.30
C VAL A 84 -2.52 8.76 -0.06
N ARG A 85 -1.37 8.23 -0.47
CA ARG A 85 -0.74 8.52 -1.74
C ARG A 85 -0.64 7.25 -2.56
N VAL A 86 -1.19 7.29 -3.77
CA VAL A 86 -1.08 6.19 -4.72
C VAL A 86 0.33 6.17 -5.29
N LEU A 87 1.09 5.12 -4.99
CA LEU A 87 2.43 4.92 -5.53
C LEU A 87 2.37 4.17 -6.85
N ALA A 88 1.55 3.11 -6.90
CA ALA A 88 1.29 2.33 -8.09
C ALA A 88 -0.16 1.87 -8.12
N SER A 89 -0.72 1.75 -9.32
CA SER A 89 -2.07 1.25 -9.55
C SER A 89 -2.07 0.14 -10.58
N ASP A 90 -3.00 -0.80 -10.43
CA ASP A 90 -3.13 -2.00 -11.27
C ASP A 90 -1.81 -2.78 -11.39
N VAL A 91 -1.21 -3.09 -10.24
CA VAL A 91 0.01 -3.90 -10.16
C VAL A 91 -0.28 -5.27 -9.56
N LEU A 92 0.53 -6.25 -9.96
CA LEU A 92 0.46 -7.61 -9.42
C LEU A 92 1.12 -7.68 -8.05
N ARG A 93 0.47 -8.34 -7.08
CA ARG A 93 1.03 -8.55 -5.73
C ARG A 93 2.39 -9.23 -5.77
N GLU A 94 2.56 -10.22 -6.65
CA GLU A 94 3.82 -10.97 -6.81
C GLU A 94 4.95 -10.09 -7.36
N ASP A 95 4.69 -9.30 -8.41
CA ASP A 95 5.69 -8.40 -8.97
C ASP A 95 6.06 -7.30 -7.98
N ALA A 96 5.08 -6.79 -7.24
CA ALA A 96 5.30 -5.84 -6.17
C ALA A 96 6.15 -6.46 -5.04
N ASP A 97 5.77 -7.62 -4.50
CA ASP A 97 6.56 -8.30 -3.47
C ASP A 97 8.00 -8.58 -3.93
N SER A 98 8.16 -9.07 -5.15
CA SER A 98 9.46 -9.32 -5.78
C SER A 98 10.28 -8.02 -5.91
N ALA A 99 9.68 -6.93 -6.38
CA ALA A 99 10.36 -5.65 -6.52
C ALA A 99 10.78 -5.07 -5.16
N PHE A 100 9.90 -5.09 -4.17
CA PHE A 100 10.19 -4.65 -2.80
C PHE A 100 11.26 -5.51 -2.14
N ARG A 101 11.26 -6.83 -2.37
CA ARG A 101 12.27 -7.75 -1.85
C ARG A 101 13.63 -7.57 -2.52
N GLN A 102 13.67 -7.38 -3.83
CA GLN A 102 14.93 -7.20 -4.57
C GLN A 102 15.59 -5.86 -4.27
N GLN A 103 14.79 -4.79 -4.22
CA GLN A 103 15.30 -3.44 -4.02
C GLN A 103 15.50 -3.13 -2.53
N SER A 104 14.74 -3.78 -1.63
CA SER A 104 14.77 -3.55 -0.18
C SER A 104 14.83 -2.06 0.18
N PRO A 105 13.83 -1.26 -0.24
CA PRO A 105 13.87 0.18 -0.01
C PRO A 105 14.03 0.46 1.48
N SER A 106 14.76 1.52 1.82
CA SER A 106 14.98 1.93 3.22
C SER A 106 14.21 3.20 3.59
N SER A 107 13.68 3.91 2.58
CA SER A 107 13.01 5.20 2.71
C SER A 107 11.74 5.23 1.84
N TYR A 108 10.81 6.14 2.16
CA TYR A 108 9.54 6.26 1.44
C TYR A 108 9.76 6.55 -0.05
N GLU A 109 10.72 7.43 -0.37
CA GLU A 109 11.05 7.77 -1.76
C GLU A 109 11.55 6.56 -2.56
N GLU A 110 12.30 5.66 -1.93
CA GLU A 110 12.73 4.41 -2.56
C GLU A 110 11.54 3.48 -2.76
N ALA A 111 10.70 3.28 -1.73
CA ALA A 111 9.48 2.48 -1.83
C ALA A 111 8.56 2.99 -2.95
N ALA A 112 8.40 4.31 -3.07
CA ALA A 112 7.65 4.96 -4.15
C ALA A 112 8.28 4.69 -5.52
N ARG A 113 9.60 4.75 -5.66
CA ARG A 113 10.31 4.42 -6.91
C ARG A 113 10.17 2.95 -7.27
N VAL A 114 10.33 2.05 -6.30
CA VAL A 114 10.17 0.60 -6.47
C VAL A 114 8.75 0.33 -6.95
N ALA A 115 7.74 0.87 -6.26
CA ALA A 115 6.36 0.75 -6.65
C ALA A 115 6.10 1.27 -8.07
N ALA A 116 6.65 2.44 -8.41
CA ALA A 116 6.54 3.02 -9.74
C ALA A 116 7.24 2.20 -10.84
N SER A 117 8.26 1.41 -10.49
CA SER A 117 9.00 0.54 -11.41
C SER A 117 8.31 -0.81 -11.67
N ILE A 118 7.28 -1.17 -10.89
CA ILE A 118 6.54 -2.41 -11.10
C ILE A 118 5.80 -2.32 -12.43
N PRO A 119 5.88 -3.35 -13.30
CA PRO A 119 5.09 -3.39 -14.52
C PRO A 119 3.61 -3.31 -14.17
N ARG A 120 3.01 -2.17 -14.49
CA ARG A 120 1.56 -1.98 -14.43
C ARG A 120 0.95 -2.87 -15.50
N GLY A 121 -0.21 -3.46 -15.21
CA GLY A 121 -0.88 -4.32 -16.16
C GLY A 121 -1.53 -3.55 -17.31
N VAL A 122 -0.71 -2.85 -18.10
CA VAL A 122 -1.15 -2.18 -19.31
C VAL A 122 -1.67 -3.26 -20.25
N LYS A 123 -2.99 -3.24 -20.46
CA LYS A 123 -3.59 -3.93 -21.60
C LYS A 123 -3.08 -3.19 -22.83
N GLU A 124 -2.11 -3.77 -23.53
CA GLU A 124 -1.71 -3.28 -24.85
C GLU A 124 -2.97 -3.24 -25.76
N PRO A 125 -3.14 -2.17 -26.56
CA PRO A 125 -4.31 -1.98 -27.44
C PRO A 125 -4.34 -2.93 -28.64
#